data_AF-A0A7Z9ZH11-F1
#
_entry.id   AF-A0A7Z9ZH11-F1
#
_cell.length_a   1.000
_cell.length_b   1.000
_cell.length_c   1.000
_cell.angle_alpha   90.00
_cell.angle_beta   90.00
_cell.angle_gamma   90.00
#
_symmetry.space_group_name_H-M   'P 1'
#
loop_
_entity.id
_entity.type
_entity.pdbx_description
1 polymer ?
#
loop_
_entity_poly.entity_id
_entity_poly.type
_entity_poly.pdbx_seq_one_letter_code
_entity_poly.pdbx_strand_id
1 'polypeptide(L)'
;AGLSPTGTIPHAMILVFGDTVEATKAFDRHMPPEIPRIALVDTFHDEAEESIRVAQAMGDRLWGVRLDTPPERGRVTPDLVKEVRARLDQAGYPDVKIFVSGGLTVERIRQFVAEGAPVDGFGVGSAISSAPPIDFTADIKEVAGRPLAKRGRIPGITPNPRLKRVDLMRRRR
;
A
#
# COMPACT_ATOMS: atom_id res chain seq x y z
N ALA A 1 4.55 -19.96 15.79
CA ALA A 1 4.53 -18.67 16.51
C ALA A 1 5.95 -18.37 16.97
N GLY A 2 6.46 -17.15 16.77
CA GLY A 2 7.90 -16.82 16.85
C GLY A 2 8.43 -16.06 15.63
N LEU A 3 7.55 -15.61 14.73
CA LEU A 3 7.89 -14.71 13.63
C LEU A 3 7.78 -13.27 14.12
N SER A 4 8.75 -12.43 13.75
CA SER A 4 8.67 -10.99 14.00
C SER A 4 7.49 -10.39 13.24
N PRO A 5 6.61 -9.62 13.89
CA PRO A 5 5.51 -8.96 13.20
C PRO A 5 6.08 -7.98 12.17
N THR A 6 5.58 -8.06 10.95
CA THR A 6 5.96 -7.17 9.86
C THR A 6 4.75 -6.34 9.45
N GLY A 7 4.99 -5.07 9.20
CA GLY A 7 3.97 -4.09 8.83
C GLY A 7 4.63 -2.90 8.16
N THR A 8 3.89 -2.25 7.26
CA THR A 8 4.39 -1.12 6.48
C THR A 8 3.51 0.11 6.73
N ILE A 9 3.83 1.21 6.07
CA ILE A 9 2.99 2.41 6.06
C ILE A 9 1.68 2.10 5.32
N PRO A 10 0.48 2.25 5.93
CA PRO A 10 -0.80 2.00 5.26
C PRO A 10 -1.29 3.24 4.49
N HIS A 11 -2.17 3.06 3.49
CA HIS A 11 -2.79 4.16 2.76
C HIS A 11 -3.46 5.19 3.67
N ALA A 12 -4.09 4.73 4.76
CA ALA A 12 -4.77 5.61 5.70
C ALA A 12 -3.84 6.67 6.31
N MET A 13 -2.60 6.28 6.61
CA MET A 13 -1.59 7.23 7.11
C MET A 13 -1.26 8.26 6.03
N ILE A 14 -0.97 7.81 4.80
CA ILE A 14 -0.64 8.70 3.69
C ILE A 14 -1.79 9.68 3.38
N LEU A 15 -3.03 9.20 3.41
CA LEU A 15 -4.22 10.04 3.22
C LEU A 15 -4.37 11.12 4.30
N VAL A 16 -4.06 10.80 5.56
CA VAL A 16 -4.11 11.77 6.66
C VAL A 16 -2.98 12.81 6.57
N PHE A 17 -1.77 12.39 6.16
CA PHE A 17 -0.66 13.31 5.93
C PHE A 17 -0.81 14.14 4.65
N GLY A 18 -1.57 13.63 3.67
CA GLY A 18 -1.78 14.27 2.37
C GLY A 18 -0.64 14.11 1.38
N ASP A 19 0.45 13.41 1.75
CA ASP A 19 1.59 13.12 0.88
C ASP A 19 2.36 11.88 1.37
N THR A 20 2.84 11.06 0.44
CA THR A 20 3.56 9.82 0.75
C THR A 20 4.91 10.09 1.40
N VAL A 21 5.68 11.06 0.89
CA VAL A 21 7.01 11.39 1.41
C VAL A 21 6.90 11.89 2.85
N GLU A 22 5.95 12.79 3.12
CA GLU A 22 5.74 13.32 4.47
C GLU A 22 5.28 12.25 5.46
N ALA A 23 4.40 11.33 5.02
CA ALA A 23 4.02 10.17 5.82
C ALA A 23 5.22 9.25 6.11
N THR A 24 6.07 8.97 5.11
CA THR A 24 7.26 8.11 5.28
C THR A 24 8.29 8.76 6.20
N LYS A 25 8.56 10.06 6.07
CA LYS A 25 9.43 10.79 7.01
C LYS A 25 8.85 10.78 8.42
N ALA A 26 7.53 10.93 8.56
CA ALA A 26 6.88 10.86 9.86
C ALA A 26 6.99 9.47 10.49
N PHE A 27 6.82 8.40 9.70
CA PHE A 27 7.03 7.03 10.16
C PHE A 27 8.47 6.82 10.62
N ASP A 28 9.45 7.27 9.82
CA ASP A 28 10.87 7.15 10.14
C ASP A 28 11.27 7.83 11.45
N ARG A 29 10.70 9.01 11.74
CA ARG A 29 10.99 9.76 12.99
C ARG A 29 10.49 9.06 14.26
N HIS A 30 9.46 8.23 14.17
CA HIS A 30 8.77 7.69 15.36
C HIS A 30 8.93 6.19 15.54
N MET A 31 9.25 5.46 14.47
CA MET A 31 9.39 4.01 14.53
C MET A 31 10.82 3.59 14.90
N PRO A 32 10.99 2.52 15.70
CA PRO A 32 12.30 2.00 16.04
C PRO A 32 13.16 1.72 14.79
N PRO A 33 14.48 2.01 14.79
CA PRO A 33 15.36 1.86 13.62
C PRO A 33 15.36 0.47 12.98
N GLU A 34 15.13 -0.58 13.78
CA GLU A 34 15.06 -1.97 13.35
C GLU A 34 13.83 -2.30 12.48
N ILE A 35 12.80 -1.46 12.49
CA ILE A 35 11.61 -1.63 11.67
C ILE A 35 11.90 -1.11 10.26
N PRO A 36 11.79 -1.95 9.21
CA PRO A 36 12.06 -1.51 7.84
C PRO A 36 11.14 -0.35 7.41
N ARG A 37 11.72 0.66 6.76
CA ARG A 37 10.96 1.75 6.13
C ARG A 37 10.51 1.28 4.75
N ILE A 38 9.29 0.75 4.69
CA ILE A 38 8.63 0.32 3.45
C ILE A 38 7.50 1.29 3.12
N ALA A 39 7.67 2.08 2.06
CA ALA A 39 6.69 3.08 1.65
C ALA A 39 5.66 2.51 0.68
N LEU A 40 4.39 2.87 0.87
CA LEU A 40 3.31 2.48 -0.03
C LEU A 40 3.13 3.55 -1.11
N VAL A 41 3.39 3.22 -2.37
CA VAL A 41 3.68 4.20 -3.43
C VAL A 41 2.54 4.39 -4.44
N ASP A 42 1.37 3.82 -4.19
CA ASP A 42 0.20 3.84 -5.07
C ASP A 42 -0.99 4.62 -4.48
N THR A 43 -0.75 5.48 -3.47
CA THR A 43 -1.82 6.25 -2.82
C THR A 43 -2.29 7.44 -3.67
N PHE A 44 -1.38 8.26 -4.19
CA PHE A 44 -1.72 9.50 -4.90
C PHE A 44 -1.19 9.51 -6.33
N HIS A 45 0.10 9.26 -6.51
CA HIS A 45 0.78 9.36 -7.79
C HIS A 45 0.89 8.01 -8.49
N ASP A 46 1.56 8.03 -9.63
CA ASP A 46 2.01 6.83 -10.29
C ASP A 46 3.11 6.13 -9.48
N GLU A 47 3.06 4.80 -9.44
CA GLU A 47 3.91 3.95 -8.60
C GLU A 47 5.40 4.15 -8.90
N ALA A 48 5.78 4.35 -10.16
CA ALA A 48 7.17 4.57 -10.54
C ALA A 48 7.65 5.98 -10.14
N GLU A 49 6.80 7.00 -10.33
CA GLU A 49 7.11 8.38 -9.94
C GLU A 49 7.22 8.52 -8.42
N GLU A 50 6.26 7.95 -7.70
CA GLU A 50 6.22 8.04 -6.24
C GLU A 50 7.37 7.26 -5.59
N SER A 51 7.77 6.12 -6.18
CA SER A 51 8.94 5.36 -5.74
C SER A 51 10.22 6.21 -5.79
N ILE A 52 10.43 6.96 -6.88
CA ILE A 52 11.58 7.87 -6.99
C ILE A 52 11.47 8.99 -5.96
N ARG A 53 10.30 9.63 -5.81
CA ARG A 53 10.10 10.73 -4.85
C ARG A 53 10.46 10.32 -3.43
N VAL A 54 10.00 9.14 -3.00
CA VAL A 54 10.29 8.63 -1.65
C VAL A 54 11.76 8.23 -1.53
N ALA A 55 12.34 7.56 -2.52
CA ALA A 55 13.75 7.18 -2.51
C ALA A 55 14.68 8.39 -2.38
N GLN A 56 14.41 9.46 -3.14
CA GLN A 56 15.15 10.72 -3.05
C GLN A 56 15.05 11.39 -1.68
N ALA A 57 13.87 11.40 -1.08
CA ALA A 57 13.65 12.07 0.20
C ALA A 57 14.19 11.28 1.40
N MET A 58 14.24 9.95 1.29
CA MET A 58 14.64 9.07 2.40
C MET A 58 16.11 8.65 2.32
N GLY A 59 16.69 8.56 1.11
CA GLY A 59 18.04 8.05 0.88
C GLY A 59 18.21 6.65 1.45
N ASP A 60 19.35 6.39 2.08
CA ASP A 60 19.72 5.09 2.67
C ASP A 60 18.77 4.61 3.78
N ARG A 61 17.90 5.49 4.30
CA ARG A 61 16.88 5.11 5.27
C ARG A 61 15.72 4.36 4.64
N LEU A 62 15.51 4.46 3.33
CA LEU A 62 14.45 3.71 2.64
C LEU A 62 14.90 2.27 2.45
N TRP A 63 14.16 1.33 3.04
CA TRP A 63 14.45 -0.08 2.84
C TRP A 63 13.73 -0.65 1.61
N GLY A 64 12.53 -0.15 1.32
CA GLY A 64 11.79 -0.61 0.14
C GLY A 64 10.52 0.19 -0.16
N VAL A 65 9.89 -0.17 -1.26
CA VAL A 65 8.56 0.29 -1.68
C VAL A 65 7.59 -0.89 -1.77
N ARG A 66 6.31 -0.63 -1.54
CA ARG A 66 5.23 -1.61 -1.68
C ARG A 66 4.22 -1.12 -2.71
N LEU A 67 3.90 -1.99 -3.67
CA LEU A 67 2.88 -1.80 -4.68
C LEU A 67 1.60 -2.54 -4.26
N ASP A 68 0.47 -1.83 -4.15
CA ASP A 68 -0.83 -2.37 -3.73
C ASP A 68 -1.99 -1.91 -4.64
N THR A 69 -1.67 -1.69 -5.91
CA THR A 69 -2.55 -1.05 -6.89
C THR A 69 -3.94 -1.69 -6.91
N PRO A 70 -5.03 -0.91 -6.77
CA PRO A 70 -6.37 -1.48 -6.66
C PRO A 70 -6.87 -2.04 -8.01
N PRO A 71 -7.91 -2.90 -7.99
CA PRO A 71 -8.50 -3.49 -9.19
C PRO A 71 -8.97 -2.44 -10.21
N GLU A 72 -9.51 -1.30 -9.75
CA GLU A 72 -9.95 -0.18 -10.59
C GLU A 72 -8.82 0.42 -11.44
N ARG A 73 -7.57 0.11 -11.09
CA ARG A 73 -6.35 0.56 -11.76
C ARG A 73 -5.59 -0.58 -12.45
N GLY A 74 -6.18 -1.78 -12.53
CA GLY A 74 -5.59 -2.93 -13.22
C GLY A 74 -4.73 -3.85 -12.35
N ARG A 75 -4.62 -3.57 -11.05
CA ARG A 75 -3.73 -4.28 -10.09
C ARG A 75 -2.25 -4.13 -10.44
N VAL A 76 -1.39 -4.60 -9.55
CA VAL A 76 0.05 -4.71 -9.82
C VAL A 76 0.30 -5.80 -10.87
N THR A 77 1.09 -5.47 -11.89
CA THR A 77 1.51 -6.38 -12.97
C THR A 77 3.03 -6.61 -12.93
N PRO A 78 3.54 -7.71 -13.53
CA PRO A 78 4.97 -7.93 -13.69
C PRO A 78 5.69 -6.77 -14.39
N ASP A 79 5.09 -6.20 -15.44
CA ASP A 79 5.66 -5.08 -16.17
C ASP A 79 5.75 -3.80 -15.35
N LEU A 80 4.74 -3.53 -14.51
CA LEU A 80 4.80 -2.41 -13.57
C LEU A 80 5.97 -2.56 -12.59
N VAL A 81 6.20 -3.77 -12.07
CA VAL A 81 7.34 -4.04 -11.18
C VAL A 81 8.67 -3.82 -11.91
N LYS A 82 8.80 -4.29 -13.16
CA LYS A 82 10.00 -4.08 -13.98
C LYS A 82 10.24 -2.60 -14.25
N GLU A 83 9.19 -1.83 -14.54
CA GLU A 83 9.28 -0.38 -14.72
C GLU A 83 9.76 0.31 -13.44
N VAL A 84 9.12 0.04 -12.30
CA VAL A 84 9.52 0.61 -10.99
C VAL A 84 10.98 0.30 -10.69
N ARG A 85 11.42 -0.94 -10.91
CA ARG A 85 12.82 -1.35 -10.74
C ARG A 85 13.75 -0.53 -11.64
N ALA A 86 13.47 -0.48 -12.94
CA ALA A 86 14.30 0.25 -13.90
C ALA A 86 14.40 1.74 -13.55
N ARG A 87 13.30 2.35 -13.10
CA ARG A 87 13.25 3.75 -12.68
C ARG A 87 14.05 4.01 -11.40
N LEU A 88 13.96 3.14 -10.40
CA LEU A 88 14.76 3.23 -9.18
C LEU A 88 16.26 3.07 -9.50
N ASP A 89 16.62 2.13 -10.37
CA ASP A 89 18.02 1.87 -10.74
C ASP A 89 18.62 3.07 -11.48
N GLN A 90 17.88 3.64 -12.45
CA GLN A 90 18.28 4.85 -13.17
C GLN A 90 18.41 6.06 -12.24
N ALA A 91 17.62 6.13 -11.18
CA ALA A 91 17.68 7.17 -10.17
C ALA A 91 18.79 6.94 -9.12
N GLY A 92 19.55 5.85 -9.21
CA GLY A 92 20.66 5.54 -8.30
C GLY A 92 20.27 4.82 -7.01
N TYR A 93 19.12 4.12 -7.01
CA TYR A 93 18.60 3.38 -5.85
C TYR A 93 18.45 1.87 -6.10
N PRO A 94 19.51 1.16 -6.53
CA PRO A 94 19.43 -0.26 -6.89
C PRO A 94 19.05 -1.17 -5.70
N ASP A 95 19.37 -0.75 -4.49
CA ASP A 95 19.18 -1.54 -3.27
C ASP A 95 17.77 -1.42 -2.65
N VAL A 96 16.95 -0.48 -3.12
CA VAL A 96 15.58 -0.27 -2.61
C VAL A 96 14.71 -1.46 -3.00
N LYS A 97 14.18 -2.20 -2.03
CA LYS A 97 13.42 -3.43 -2.29
C LYS A 97 12.01 -3.19 -2.82
N ILE A 98 11.45 -4.12 -3.59
CA ILE A 98 10.09 -4.05 -4.13
C ILE A 98 9.20 -5.13 -3.54
N PHE A 99 8.14 -4.72 -2.86
CA PHE A 99 7.10 -5.59 -2.31
C PHE A 99 5.82 -5.47 -3.11
N VAL A 100 5.14 -6.60 -3.34
CA VAL A 100 3.85 -6.62 -4.03
C VAL A 100 2.77 -7.16 -3.09
N SER A 101 1.63 -6.49 -3.02
CA SER A 101 0.45 -6.96 -2.31
C SER A 101 -0.83 -6.74 -3.15
N GLY A 102 -1.99 -7.09 -2.59
CA GLY A 102 -3.28 -6.80 -3.20
C GLY A 102 -3.82 -7.93 -4.08
N GLY A 103 -4.61 -8.82 -3.48
CA GLY A 103 -5.33 -9.89 -4.19
C GLY A 103 -4.40 -10.91 -4.86
N LEU A 104 -3.25 -11.21 -4.24
CA LEU A 104 -2.32 -12.22 -4.74
C LEU A 104 -2.87 -13.63 -4.52
N THR A 105 -2.75 -14.46 -5.56
CA THR A 105 -3.00 -15.90 -5.53
C THR A 105 -1.73 -16.64 -5.92
N VAL A 106 -1.72 -17.97 -5.78
CA VAL A 106 -0.58 -18.80 -6.18
C VAL A 106 -0.27 -18.63 -7.68
N GLU A 107 -1.31 -18.54 -8.51
CA GLU A 107 -1.21 -18.36 -9.97
C GLU A 107 -0.58 -17.02 -10.30
N ARG A 108 -0.99 -15.95 -9.63
CA ARG A 108 -0.39 -14.62 -9.82
C ARG A 108 1.08 -14.61 -9.41
N ILE A 109 1.43 -15.20 -8.27
CA ILE A 109 2.83 -15.29 -7.83
C ILE A 109 3.67 -16.06 -8.87
N ARG A 110 3.17 -17.20 -9.38
CA ARG A 110 3.83 -17.94 -10.46
C ARG A 110 4.04 -17.08 -11.70
N GLN A 111 3.08 -16.24 -12.06
CA GLN A 111 3.22 -15.31 -13.18
C GLN A 111 4.37 -14.32 -12.98
N PHE A 112 4.44 -13.64 -11.82
CA PHE A 112 5.55 -12.72 -11.51
C PHE A 112 6.91 -13.40 -11.60
N VAL A 113 7.02 -14.63 -11.08
CA VAL A 113 8.26 -15.42 -11.12
C VAL A 113 8.62 -15.83 -12.54
N ALA A 114 7.65 -16.37 -13.31
CA ALA A 114 7.87 -16.84 -14.67
C ALA A 114 8.26 -15.70 -15.63
N GLU A 115 7.73 -14.50 -15.42
CA GLU A 115 8.05 -13.32 -16.21
C GLU A 115 9.32 -12.59 -15.74
N GLY A 116 10.01 -13.11 -14.71
CA GLY A 116 11.25 -12.53 -14.19
C GLY A 116 11.05 -11.14 -13.57
N ALA A 117 9.90 -10.87 -12.96
CA ALA A 117 9.66 -9.60 -12.29
C ALA A 117 10.51 -9.48 -11.02
N PRO A 118 11.26 -8.38 -10.83
CA PRO A 118 12.14 -8.17 -9.67
C PRO A 118 11.34 -7.83 -8.41
N VAL A 119 10.75 -8.85 -7.77
CA VAL A 119 10.00 -8.75 -6.51
C VAL A 119 10.81 -9.34 -5.35
N ASP A 120 11.04 -8.56 -4.30
CA ASP A 120 11.73 -8.99 -3.07
C ASP A 120 10.78 -9.70 -2.09
N GLY A 121 9.47 -9.45 -2.16
CA GLY A 121 8.50 -10.10 -1.29
C GLY A 121 7.04 -9.89 -1.68
N PHE A 122 6.20 -10.86 -1.27
CA PHE A 122 4.77 -10.87 -1.55
C PHE A 122 3.95 -10.79 -0.25
N GLY A 123 3.03 -9.85 -0.17
CA GLY A 123 2.02 -9.74 0.89
C GLY A 123 0.75 -10.49 0.51
N VAL A 124 0.55 -11.68 1.05
CA VAL A 124 -0.60 -12.56 0.75
C VAL A 124 -1.61 -12.55 1.90
N GLY A 125 -2.86 -12.21 1.60
CA GLY A 125 -3.96 -12.12 2.57
C GLY A 125 -5.02 -13.19 2.35
N SER A 126 -6.15 -12.85 1.72
CA SER A 126 -7.32 -13.74 1.57
C SER A 126 -7.01 -15.13 0.98
N ALA A 127 -5.96 -15.29 0.17
CA ALA A 127 -5.62 -16.60 -0.40
C ALA A 127 -5.09 -17.63 0.61
N ILE A 128 -4.66 -17.20 1.80
CA ILE A 128 -4.18 -18.09 2.87
C ILE A 128 -5.20 -18.23 4.03
N SER A 129 -6.39 -17.64 3.90
CA SER A 129 -7.43 -17.80 4.93
C SER A 129 -8.02 -19.21 4.92
N SER A 130 -8.36 -19.72 6.10
CA SER A 130 -8.89 -21.08 6.28
C SER A 130 -10.31 -21.30 5.71
N ALA A 131 -11.00 -20.22 5.35
CA ALA A 131 -12.33 -20.23 4.75
C ALA A 131 -12.46 -19.06 3.75
N PRO A 132 -13.38 -19.13 2.76
CA PRO A 132 -13.70 -18.01 1.90
C PRO A 132 -14.16 -16.81 2.75
N PRO A 133 -13.45 -15.67 2.72
CA PRO A 133 -13.83 -14.53 3.52
C PRO A 133 -15.03 -13.80 2.90
N ILE A 134 -15.81 -13.12 3.74
CA ILE A 134 -16.67 -12.04 3.28
C ILE A 134 -15.76 -10.85 3.04
N ASP A 135 -15.36 -10.64 1.79
CA ASP A 135 -14.46 -9.55 1.43
C ASP A 135 -15.18 -8.20 1.60
N PHE A 136 -14.59 -7.34 2.43
CA PHE A 136 -14.94 -5.93 2.51
C PHE A 136 -13.66 -5.11 2.63
N THR A 137 -13.72 -3.87 2.13
CA THR A 137 -12.63 -2.91 2.27
C THR A 137 -13.16 -1.67 2.99
N ALA A 138 -12.38 -1.16 3.94
CA ALA A 138 -12.64 0.11 4.58
C ALA A 138 -11.66 1.13 4.02
N ASP A 139 -12.16 2.05 3.21
CA ASP A 139 -11.36 3.11 2.60
C ASP A 139 -11.72 4.47 3.20
N ILE A 140 -10.72 5.32 3.41
CA ILE A 140 -10.93 6.73 3.74
C ILE A 140 -11.38 7.45 2.46
N LYS A 141 -12.50 8.17 2.57
CA LYS A 141 -13.13 8.94 1.49
C LYS A 141 -13.16 10.45 1.77
N GLU A 142 -12.88 10.84 3.00
CA GLU A 142 -12.87 12.22 3.45
C GLU A 142 -11.87 12.37 4.60
N VAL A 143 -11.08 13.44 4.57
CA VAL A 143 -10.15 13.81 5.65
C VAL A 143 -10.43 15.26 6.02
N ALA A 144 -10.76 15.49 7.30
CA ALA A 144 -11.07 16.83 7.83
C ALA A 144 -12.11 17.60 6.98
N GLY A 145 -13.21 16.95 6.60
CA GLY A 145 -14.30 17.56 5.82
C GLY A 145 -14.01 17.72 4.32
N ARG A 146 -12.82 17.32 3.84
CA ARG A 146 -12.44 17.45 2.42
C ARG A 146 -12.50 16.09 1.73
N PRO A 147 -13.24 15.95 0.61
CA PRO A 147 -13.23 14.73 -0.19
C PRO A 147 -11.81 14.34 -0.62
N LEU A 148 -11.36 13.17 -0.20
CA LEU A 148 -10.03 12.64 -0.50
C LEU A 148 -10.06 11.11 -0.44
N ALA A 149 -9.46 10.45 -1.43
CA ALA A 149 -9.34 9.00 -1.44
C ALA A 149 -8.06 8.58 -2.17
N LYS A 150 -7.63 7.33 -1.97
CA LYS A 150 -6.52 6.77 -2.74
C LYS A 150 -6.88 6.68 -4.23
N ARG A 151 -5.87 6.73 -5.10
CA ARG A 151 -6.01 6.59 -6.56
C ARG A 151 -6.83 5.33 -6.90
N GLY A 152 -7.75 5.46 -7.85
CA GLY A 152 -8.70 4.40 -8.22
C GLY A 152 -9.99 4.37 -7.39
N ARG A 153 -10.10 5.12 -6.28
CA ARG A 153 -11.33 5.27 -5.51
C ARG A 153 -11.93 6.66 -5.69
N ILE A 154 -13.26 6.75 -5.78
CA ILE A 154 -13.97 8.03 -5.90
C ILE A 154 -13.94 8.78 -4.55
N PRO A 155 -13.41 10.01 -4.45
CA PRO A 155 -13.43 10.79 -3.21
C PRO A 155 -14.84 11.21 -2.77
N GLY A 156 -15.02 11.43 -1.47
CA GLY A 156 -16.26 11.93 -0.88
C GLY A 156 -17.23 10.84 -0.41
N ILE A 157 -18.21 11.27 0.39
CA ILE A 157 -19.26 10.39 0.93
C ILE A 157 -19.99 9.73 -0.22
N THR A 158 -20.03 8.40 -0.22
CA THR A 158 -20.86 7.62 -1.13
C THR A 158 -22.20 7.34 -0.45
N PRO A 159 -23.32 7.94 -0.90
CA PRO A 159 -24.62 7.69 -0.29
C PRO A 159 -24.98 6.21 -0.41
N ASN A 160 -25.37 5.60 0.69
CA ASN A 160 -25.87 4.23 0.69
C ASN A 160 -27.14 4.17 1.55
N PRO A 161 -28.33 4.00 0.93
CA PRO A 161 -29.61 4.03 1.65
C PRO A 161 -29.77 2.88 2.65
N ARG A 162 -28.91 1.85 2.58
CA ARG A 162 -28.88 0.74 3.53
C ARG A 162 -28.09 1.06 4.79
N LEU A 163 -27.28 2.13 4.80
CA LEU A 163 -26.54 2.53 5.99
C LEU A 163 -27.49 3.17 7.00
N LYS A 164 -27.51 2.62 8.21
CA LYS A 164 -28.23 3.18 9.35
C LYS A 164 -27.21 3.57 10.40
N ARG A 165 -27.33 4.78 10.96
CA ARG A 165 -26.50 5.20 12.09
C ARG A 165 -26.78 4.26 13.26
N VAL A 166 -25.75 3.54 13.71
CA VAL A 166 -25.85 2.68 14.89
C VAL A 166 -25.56 3.54 16.12
N ASP A 167 -26.56 3.73 16.96
CA ASP A 167 -26.37 4.33 18.28
C ASP A 167 -25.78 3.27 19.23
N LEU A 168 -24.47 3.35 19.46
CA LEU A 168 -23.74 2.44 20.34
C LEU A 168 -24.07 2.66 21.83
N MET A 169 -24.63 3.81 22.21
CA MET A 169 -24.96 4.13 23.60
C MET A 169 -26.31 3.51 24.02
N ARG A 170 -27.23 3.29 23.06
CA ARG A 170 -28.55 2.71 23.32
C ARG A 170 -28.54 1.20 23.59
N ARG A 171 -27.46 0.49 23.25
CA ARG A 171 -27.35 -0.98 23.40
C ARG A 171 -26.77 -1.46 24.74
N ARG A 172 -26.48 -0.54 25.67
CA ARG A 172 -25.96 -0.86 27.02
C ARG A 172 -27.04 -0.83 28.12
N ARG A 173 -28.33 -1.02 27.77
CA ARG A 173 -29.43 -1.20 28.74
C ARG A 173 -30.01 -2.59 28.59
#